data_AF-A0A820QZR0-F1
#
_entry.id   AF-A0A820QZR0-F1
#
_cell.length_a   1.000
_cell.length_b   1.000
_cell.length_c   1.000
_cell.angle_alpha   90.00
_cell.angle_beta   90.00
_cell.angle_gamma   90.00
#
_symmetry.space_group_name_H-M   'P 1'
#
loop_
_entity.id
_entity.type
_entity.pdbx_description
1 polymer ?
#
loop_
_entity_poly.entity_id
_entity_poly.type
_entity_poly.pdbx_seq_one_letter_code
_entity_poly.pdbx_strand_id
1 'polypeptide(L)'
;MNNIKNIVYRFFFSKLACYSPTITLIPGQSSLSSPMSYRRSQDFYISSMIQFNCDGSLSTTTKWTVKNCTSISCSFEIVLNEKVMTTFSELYIPSRTLDYGVYQLTLTVTMI
;
A
#
# COMPACT_ATOMS: atom_id res chain seq x y z
N MET A 1 2.03 41.90 -51.09
CA MET A 1 1.10 41.48 -50.03
C MET A 1 1.82 40.47 -49.14
N ASN A 2 2.30 40.92 -47.99
CA ASN A 2 3.02 40.07 -47.03
C ASN A 2 2.01 39.31 -46.16
N ASN A 3 1.90 38.01 -46.35
CA ASN A 3 1.07 37.14 -45.52
C ASN A 3 1.86 36.79 -44.23
N ILE A 4 1.56 37.50 -43.15
CA ILE A 4 2.09 37.18 -41.81
C ILE A 4 1.19 36.09 -41.22
N LYS A 5 1.72 34.87 -41.08
CA LYS A 5 1.06 33.82 -40.28
C LYS A 5 1.44 34.02 -38.81
N ASN A 6 0.48 34.47 -38.01
CA ASN A 6 0.62 34.49 -36.56
C ASN A 6 0.31 33.09 -36.01
N ILE A 7 1.31 32.46 -35.37
CA ILE A 7 1.14 31.18 -34.66
C ILE A 7 0.95 31.50 -33.19
N VAL A 8 -0.21 31.15 -32.65
CA VAL A 8 -0.54 31.28 -31.23
C VAL A 8 -0.23 29.95 -30.55
N TYR A 9 0.82 29.89 -29.74
CA TYR A 9 1.09 28.74 -28.88
C TYR A 9 0.27 28.87 -27.59
N ARG A 10 -0.68 27.97 -27.37
CA ARG A 10 -1.38 27.81 -26.09
C ARG A 10 -0.70 26.68 -25.31
N PHE A 11 0.16 27.05 -24.36
CA PHE A 11 0.66 26.10 -23.36
C PHE A 11 -0.36 26.01 -22.22
N PHE A 12 -1.04 24.87 -22.11
CA PHE A 12 -1.82 24.53 -20.91
C PHE A 12 -0.91 23.82 -19.91
N PHE A 13 -0.64 24.47 -18.78
CA PHE A 13 0.05 23.87 -17.64
C PHE A 13 -1.00 23.52 -16.58
N SER A 14 -1.54 22.29 -16.61
CA SER A 14 -2.32 21.78 -15.48
C SER A 14 -1.36 21.11 -14.50
N LYS A 15 -0.93 21.86 -13.49
CA LYS A 15 -0.27 21.25 -12.32
C LYS A 15 -1.33 20.38 -11.65
N LEU A 16 -1.29 19.05 -11.81
CA LEU A 16 -2.18 18.17 -11.06
C LEU A 16 -1.92 18.45 -9.57
N ALA A 17 -2.88 19.07 -8.89
CA ALA A 17 -2.85 19.11 -7.44
C ALA A 17 -3.15 17.68 -6.97
N CYS A 18 -2.12 17.01 -6.46
CA CYS A 18 -2.23 15.65 -5.95
C CYS A 18 -1.73 15.64 -4.51
N TYR A 19 -2.58 15.19 -3.60
CA TYR A 19 -2.28 15.09 -2.18
C TYR A 19 -1.96 13.65 -1.81
N SER A 20 -1.29 13.46 -0.67
CA SER A 20 -1.02 12.12 -0.13
C SER A 20 -2.32 11.31 0.00
N PRO A 21 -2.33 10.04 -0.43
CA PRO A 21 -3.52 9.21 -0.35
C PRO A 21 -3.82 8.90 1.10
N THR A 22 -5.11 8.75 1.41
CA THR A 22 -5.55 8.26 2.71
C THR A 22 -5.70 6.75 2.63
N ILE A 23 -5.01 6.01 3.51
CA ILE A 23 -5.02 4.55 3.52
C ILE A 23 -5.58 4.08 4.86
N THR A 24 -6.62 3.25 4.82
CA THR A 24 -7.17 2.60 6.00
C THR A 24 -7.05 1.09 5.84
N LEU A 25 -6.48 0.40 6.83
CA LEU A 25 -6.36 -1.06 6.85
C LEU A 25 -7.48 -1.68 7.71
N ILE A 26 -8.03 -2.80 7.25
CA ILE A 26 -9.11 -3.55 7.91
C ILE A 26 -8.72 -5.03 7.93
N PRO A 27 -8.62 -5.68 9.11
CA PRO A 27 -8.88 -5.10 10.43
C PRO A 27 -7.83 -4.03 10.80
N GLY A 28 -8.31 -2.91 11.35
CA GLY A 28 -7.47 -1.81 11.80
C GLY A 28 -7.22 -1.87 13.31
N GLN A 29 -6.37 -0.97 13.82
CA GLN A 29 -6.08 -0.78 15.25
C GLN A 29 -5.23 -1.88 15.91
N SER A 30 -4.00 -2.05 15.43
CA SER A 30 -2.96 -2.83 16.13
C SER A 30 -1.65 -2.05 16.20
N SER A 31 -0.85 -2.28 17.24
CA SER A 31 0.48 -1.72 17.36
C SER A 31 1.49 -2.78 17.79
N LEU A 32 2.78 -2.46 17.77
CA LEU A 32 3.81 -3.39 18.27
C LEU A 32 3.67 -3.65 19.78
N SER A 33 3.16 -2.68 20.55
CA SER A 33 2.92 -2.86 21.99
C SER A 33 1.58 -3.55 22.30
N SER A 34 0.65 -3.54 21.35
CA SER A 34 -0.66 -4.22 21.43
C SER A 34 -0.98 -4.93 20.10
N PRO A 35 -0.30 -6.04 19.80
CA PRO A 35 -0.52 -6.77 18.55
C PRO A 35 -1.85 -7.51 18.57
N MET A 36 -2.47 -7.65 17.40
CA MET A 36 -3.67 -8.44 17.25
C MET A 36 -3.33 -9.94 17.32
N SER A 37 -4.10 -10.70 18.10
CA SER A 37 -3.84 -12.12 18.32
C SER A 37 -4.60 -12.99 17.33
N TYR A 38 -3.87 -13.79 16.55
CA TYR A 38 -4.40 -14.79 15.62
C TYR A 38 -3.84 -16.17 15.93
N ARG A 39 -4.67 -17.22 15.76
CA ARG A 39 -4.18 -18.61 15.89
C ARG A 39 -3.47 -18.99 14.60
N ARG A 40 -2.38 -19.75 14.71
CA ARG A 40 -1.67 -20.31 13.54
C ARG A 40 -2.56 -21.18 12.65
N SER A 41 -3.64 -21.76 13.20
CA SER A 41 -4.61 -22.56 12.45
C SER A 41 -5.70 -21.75 11.76
N GLN A 42 -5.68 -20.42 11.86
CA GLN A 42 -6.66 -19.53 11.23
C GLN A 42 -6.01 -18.85 10.03
N ASP A 43 -6.80 -18.66 8.98
CA ASP A 43 -6.41 -17.80 7.89
C ASP A 43 -6.52 -16.35 8.34
N PHE A 44 -5.71 -15.49 7.75
CA PHE A 44 -5.66 -14.07 8.08
C PHE A 44 -5.79 -13.22 6.82
N TYR A 45 -6.56 -12.16 6.92
CA TYR A 45 -6.90 -11.29 5.80
C TYR A 45 -6.82 -9.82 6.20
N ILE A 46 -6.12 -9.03 5.40
CA ILE A 46 -6.15 -7.57 5.48
C ILE A 46 -6.68 -7.04 4.16
N SER A 47 -7.65 -6.13 4.26
CA SER A 47 -8.09 -5.28 3.16
C SER A 47 -7.68 -3.83 3.42
N SER A 48 -7.46 -3.07 2.36
CA SER A 48 -7.18 -1.65 2.43
C SER A 48 -8.20 -0.85 1.64
N MET A 49 -8.60 0.28 2.21
CA MET A 49 -9.33 1.33 1.51
C MET A 49 -8.35 2.45 1.22
N ILE A 50 -8.10 2.70 -0.06
CA ILE A 50 -7.16 3.72 -0.53
C ILE A 50 -7.96 4.81 -1.22
N GLN A 51 -7.92 6.01 -0.67
CA GLN A 51 -8.55 7.20 -1.23
C GLN A 51 -7.48 8.11 -1.84
N PHE A 52 -7.51 8.23 -3.17
CA PHE A 52 -6.65 9.14 -3.92
C PHE A 52 -7.30 10.52 -3.99
N ASN A 53 -6.55 11.55 -3.58
CA ASN A 53 -7.01 12.93 -3.54
C ASN A 53 -6.28 13.73 -4.62
N CYS A 54 -6.59 13.44 -5.88
CA CYS A 54 -5.90 14.02 -7.02
C CYS A 54 -6.86 14.29 -8.19
N ASP A 55 -6.64 15.41 -8.88
CA ASP A 55 -7.56 15.94 -9.90
C ASP A 55 -7.46 15.24 -11.28
N GLY A 56 -6.77 14.11 -11.36
CA GLY A 56 -6.63 13.34 -12.60
C GLY A 56 -6.29 11.88 -12.34
N SER A 57 -6.25 11.08 -13.42
CA SER A 57 -5.88 9.67 -13.33
C SER A 57 -4.41 9.53 -12.95
N LEU A 58 -4.13 8.82 -11.86
CA LEU A 58 -2.77 8.44 -11.48
C LEU A 58 -2.56 6.95 -11.70
N SER A 59 -1.35 6.63 -12.17
CA SER A 59 -0.87 5.27 -12.07
C SER A 59 -0.37 5.05 -10.66
N THR A 60 -0.66 3.88 -10.09
CA THR A 60 -0.29 3.58 -8.71
C THR A 60 0.26 2.18 -8.62
N THR A 61 1.32 2.04 -7.84
CA THR A 61 1.90 0.73 -7.52
C THR A 61 1.78 0.48 -6.03
N THR A 62 1.54 -0.77 -5.66
CA THR A 62 1.33 -1.18 -4.27
C THR A 62 2.25 -2.32 -3.94
N LYS A 63 2.84 -2.27 -2.74
CA LYS A 63 3.68 -3.34 -2.22
C LYS A 63 3.26 -3.68 -0.79
N TRP A 64 2.95 -4.95 -0.57
CA TRP A 64 2.83 -5.50 0.78
C TRP A 64 4.20 -6.01 1.25
N THR A 65 4.54 -5.69 2.48
CA THR A 65 5.76 -6.17 3.14
C THR A 65 5.41 -6.72 4.51
N VAL A 66 6.13 -7.77 4.91
CA VAL A 66 5.99 -8.39 6.22
C VAL A 66 7.35 -8.44 6.89
N LYS A 67 7.40 -8.07 8.16
CA LYS A 67 8.60 -8.12 9.00
C LYS A 67 8.28 -8.93 10.24
N ASN A 68 9.23 -9.76 10.66
CA ASN A 68 9.16 -10.40 11.98
C ASN A 68 9.62 -9.37 13.02
N CYS A 69 8.95 -9.32 14.15
CA CYS A 69 9.18 -8.35 15.19
C CYS A 69 9.26 -9.00 16.57
N THR A 70 9.99 -8.32 17.44
CA THR A 70 9.91 -8.46 18.89
C THR A 70 8.99 -7.37 19.44
N SER A 71 8.81 -7.32 20.77
CA SER A 71 8.06 -6.23 21.43
C SER A 71 8.69 -4.85 21.28
N ILE A 72 9.96 -4.76 20.84
CA ILE A 72 10.74 -3.50 20.81
C ILE A 72 11.17 -3.12 19.39
N SER A 73 11.46 -4.10 18.53
CA SER A 73 12.01 -3.85 17.20
C SER A 73 11.59 -4.88 16.16
N CYS A 74 11.66 -4.51 14.89
CA CYS A 74 11.40 -5.40 13.76
C CYS A 74 12.70 -5.72 13.00
N SER A 75 12.77 -6.96 12.50
CA SER A 75 13.83 -7.42 11.61
C SER A 75 13.67 -6.83 10.20
N PHE A 76 14.56 -7.25 9.31
CA PHE A 76 14.38 -7.07 7.87
C PHE A 76 13.10 -7.75 7.36
N GLU A 77 12.66 -7.33 6.17
CA GLU A 77 11.55 -7.92 5.43
C GLU A 77 11.79 -9.42 5.27
N ILE A 78 10.79 -10.22 5.64
CA ILE A 78 10.85 -11.67 5.44
C ILE A 78 10.41 -12.00 4.03
N VAL A 79 11.02 -13.03 3.44
CA VAL A 79 10.54 -13.58 2.17
C VAL A 79 9.19 -14.24 2.44
N LEU A 80 8.14 -13.71 1.81
CA LEU A 80 6.81 -14.28 1.90
C LEU A 80 6.77 -15.64 1.22
N ASN A 81 6.14 -16.61 1.86
CA ASN A 81 5.85 -17.90 1.25
C ASN A 81 4.99 -17.68 -0.01
N GLU A 82 5.22 -18.45 -1.07
CA GLU A 82 4.44 -18.38 -2.33
C GLU A 82 2.93 -18.56 -2.14
N LYS A 83 2.51 -19.16 -1.01
CA LYS A 83 1.10 -19.30 -0.63
C LYS A 83 0.46 -18.00 -0.16
N VAL A 84 1.24 -16.98 0.19
CA VAL A 84 0.72 -15.66 0.57
C VAL A 84 0.27 -14.95 -0.69
N MET A 85 -1.01 -14.57 -0.73
CA MET A 85 -1.61 -13.90 -1.88
C MET A 85 -1.72 -12.40 -1.58
N THR A 86 -1.28 -11.58 -2.53
CA THR A 86 -1.38 -10.13 -2.44
C THR A 86 -2.02 -9.58 -3.70
N THR A 87 -2.91 -8.61 -3.52
CA THR A 87 -3.49 -7.80 -4.59
C THR A 87 -3.15 -6.33 -4.33
N PHE A 88 -3.71 -5.45 -5.15
CA PHE A 88 -3.58 -4.01 -4.98
C PHE A 88 -3.98 -3.54 -3.57
N SER A 89 -5.10 -4.06 -3.06
CA SER A 89 -5.69 -3.62 -1.78
C SER A 89 -5.74 -4.71 -0.72
N GLU A 90 -5.40 -5.95 -1.05
CA GLU A 90 -5.67 -7.08 -0.17
C GLU A 90 -4.42 -7.92 0.07
N LEU A 91 -4.32 -8.47 1.26
CA LEU A 91 -3.31 -9.42 1.68
C LEU A 91 -4.01 -10.59 2.36
N TYR A 92 -3.74 -11.78 1.86
CA TYR A 92 -4.25 -13.03 2.40
C TYR A 92 -3.08 -13.94 2.80
N ILE A 93 -3.08 -14.34 4.08
CA ILE A 93 -2.10 -15.25 4.65
C ILE A 93 -2.85 -16.51 5.09
N PRO A 94 -2.66 -17.65 4.40
CA PRO A 94 -3.27 -18.91 4.80
C PRO A 94 -2.76 -19.38 6.17
N SER A 95 -3.57 -20.18 6.85
CA SER A 95 -3.20 -20.85 8.08
C SER A 95 -1.90 -21.65 7.93
N ARG A 96 -1.13 -21.69 9.01
CA ARG A 96 0.15 -22.41 9.13
C ARG A 96 1.25 -21.93 8.17
N THR A 97 1.08 -20.77 7.55
CA THR A 97 2.09 -20.18 6.64
C THR A 97 3.18 -19.42 7.41
N LEU A 98 2.79 -18.71 8.47
CA LEU A 98 3.72 -18.03 9.37
C LEU A 98 4.02 -18.90 10.60
N ASP A 99 5.24 -18.78 11.11
CA ASP A 99 5.63 -19.37 12.38
C ASP A 99 5.09 -18.55 13.55
N TYR A 100 5.30 -19.04 14.77
CA TYR A 100 4.90 -18.32 15.97
C TYR A 100 5.79 -17.08 16.15
N GLY A 101 5.18 -15.91 16.28
CA GLY A 101 5.88 -14.65 16.46
C GLY A 101 4.96 -13.44 16.36
N VAL A 102 5.55 -12.25 16.47
CA VAL A 102 4.86 -10.98 16.21
C VAL A 102 5.30 -10.50 14.84
N TYR A 103 4.36 -10.08 14.00
CA TYR A 103 4.65 -9.63 12.64
C TYR A 103 4.08 -8.23 12.42
N GLN A 104 4.86 -7.40 11.74
CA GLN A 104 4.40 -6.13 11.21
C GLN A 104 4.13 -6.28 9.72
N LEU A 105 2.89 -6.01 9.32
CA LEU A 105 2.47 -5.98 7.93
C LEU A 105 2.32 -4.54 7.49
N THR A 106 2.90 -4.17 6.36
CA THR A 106 2.90 -2.80 5.85
C THR A 106 2.50 -2.78 4.38
N LEU A 107 1.50 -1.97 4.06
CA LEU A 107 1.15 -1.61 2.69
C LEU A 107 1.85 -0.29 2.33
N THR A 108 2.62 -0.30 1.25
CA THR A 108 3.20 0.90 0.65
C THR A 108 2.50 1.17 -0.67
N VAL A 109 1.98 2.38 -0.85
CA VAL A 109 1.34 2.85 -2.08
C VAL A 109 2.19 3.97 -2.67
N THR A 110 2.63 3.79 -3.91
CA THR A 110 3.43 4.77 -4.66
C THR A 110 2.61 5.29 -5.83
N MET A 111 2.42 6.61 -5.88
CA MET A 111 1.79 7.31 -6.99
C MET A 111 2.84 7.67 -8.04
N ILE A 112 2.53 7.46 -9.32
CA ILE A 112 3.43 7.64 -10.48
C ILE A 112 2.79 8.60 -11.47
#